data_AF-A0A0D0A042-F1
#
_entry.id   AF-A0A0D0A042-F1
#
_cell.length_a   1.000
_cell.length_b   1.000
_cell.length_c   1.000
_cell.angle_alpha   90.00
_cell.angle_beta   90.00
_cell.angle_gamma   90.00
#
_symmetry.space_group_name_H-M   'P 1'
#
loop_
_entity.id
_entity.type
_entity.pdbx_description
1 polymer ?
#
loop_
_entity_poly.entity_id
_entity_poly.type
_entity_poly.pdbx_seq_one_letter_code
_entity_poly.pdbx_strand_id
1 'polypeptide(L)'
;VVQLTGEDITFIHLICIFSCEIPDVCSINLAFVQPFTAKMGASHQIDHDLQLTCVKAVLHSASTFIPVQSIIHGAVLVPDPSHNLEFFIVTHLDGGMYLHTKVS
;
A
#
# COMPACT_ATOMS: atom_id res chain seq x y z
N VAL A 1 7.37 -0.69 18.72
CA VAL A 1 7.41 0.72 18.25
C VAL A 1 8.65 0.91 17.39
N VAL A 2 8.54 0.64 16.09
CA VAL A 2 9.58 1.02 15.14
C VAL A 2 9.20 2.40 14.65
N GLN A 3 9.84 3.44 15.17
CA GLN A 3 9.82 4.75 14.53
C GLN A 3 10.71 4.65 13.29
N LEU A 4 10.10 4.47 12.12
CA LEU A 4 10.79 4.59 10.83
C LEU A 4 11.01 6.08 10.57
N THR A 5 12.18 6.54 10.98
CA THR A 5 12.70 7.87 10.66
C THR A 5 13.02 7.97 9.16
N GLY A 6 12.38 8.90 8.46
CA GLY A 6 12.98 9.62 7.33
C GLY A 6 13.08 8.93 5.97
N GLU A 7 12.31 7.87 5.69
CA GLU A 7 12.07 7.40 4.32
C GLU A 7 10.65 7.82 3.91
N ASP A 8 10.48 8.38 2.71
CA ASP A 8 9.17 8.73 2.13
C ASP A 8 8.40 7.43 1.82
N ILE A 9 7.81 6.82 2.85
CA ILE A 9 7.00 5.61 2.72
C ILE A 9 5.76 5.96 1.90
N THR A 10 5.68 5.39 0.70
CA THR A 10 4.52 5.56 -0.18
C THR A 10 3.60 4.36 -0.05
N PHE A 11 2.34 4.61 0.32
CA PHE A 11 1.32 3.57 0.32
C PHE A 11 0.84 3.32 -1.11
N ILE A 12 0.73 2.04 -1.48
CA ILE A 12 0.31 1.59 -2.79
C ILE A 12 -0.76 0.50 -2.68
N HIS A 13 -1.67 0.46 -3.65
CA HIS A 13 -2.56 -0.66 -3.89
C HIS A 13 -1.92 -1.57 -4.95
N LEU A 14 -1.61 -2.80 -4.57
CA LEU A 14 -1.10 -3.80 -5.51
C LEU A 14 -2.23 -4.32 -6.40
N ILE A 15 -2.11 -4.13 -7.71
CA ILE A 15 -3.11 -4.61 -8.68
C ILE A 15 -2.69 -5.98 -9.22
N CYS A 16 -1.45 -6.12 -9.70
CA CYS A 16 -0.92 -7.40 -10.15
C CYS A 16 0.61 -7.46 -10.05
N ILE A 17 1.13 -8.69 -9.99
CA ILE A 17 2.56 -9.00 -10.09
C ILE A 17 2.77 -9.84 -11.33
N PHE A 18 3.83 -9.55 -12.08
CA PHE A 18 4.20 -10.33 -13.26
C PHE A 18 5.72 -10.32 -13.46
N SER A 19 6.20 -11.32 -14.18
CA SER A 19 7.58 -11.41 -14.62
C SER A 19 7.68 -10.95 -16.07
N CYS A 20 8.60 -10.04 -16.34
CA CYS A 20 8.96 -9.60 -17.68
C CYS A 20 10.28 -10.25 -18.06
N GLU A 21 10.29 -11.05 -19.12
CA GLU A 21 11.51 -11.61 -19.68
C GLU A 21 12.01 -10.72 -20.81
N ILE A 22 13.23 -10.23 -20.67
CA ILE A 22 13.94 -9.50 -21.73
C ILE A 22 14.93 -10.49 -22.33
N PRO A 23 14.71 -10.97 -23.57
CA PRO A 23 15.58 -11.93 -24.21
C PRO A 23 17.05 -11.50 -24.16
N ASP A 24 17.92 -12.42 -23.80
CA ASP A 24 19.38 -12.22 -23.71
C ASP A 24 19.86 -11.16 -22.71
N VAL A 25 18.98 -10.62 -21.85
CA VAL A 25 19.33 -9.60 -20.84
C VAL A 25 19.04 -10.09 -19.44
N CYS A 26 17.76 -10.23 -19.05
CA CYS A 26 17.37 -10.63 -17.71
C CYS A 26 15.85 -10.88 -17.61
N SER A 27 15.43 -11.48 -16.49
CA SER A 27 14.04 -11.49 -16.03
C SER A 27 13.85 -10.46 -14.93
N ILE A 28 12.82 -9.61 -15.04
CA ILE A 28 12.49 -8.59 -14.04
C ILE A 28 11.09 -8.86 -13.48
N ASN A 29 10.98 -8.95 -12.15
CA ASN A 29 9.69 -9.03 -11.48
C ASN A 29 9.16 -7.62 -11.21
N LEU A 30 8.01 -7.30 -11.81
CA LEU A 30 7.37 -6.01 -11.70
C LEU A 30 5.99 -6.15 -11.03
N ALA A 31 5.63 -5.12 -10.29
CA ALA A 31 4.29 -4.94 -9.75
C ALA A 31 3.61 -3.76 -10.45
N PHE A 32 2.39 -3.97 -10.93
CA PHE A 32 1.52 -2.87 -11.34
C PHE A 32 0.73 -2.39 -10.13
N VAL A 33 0.85 -1.11 -9.82
CA VAL A 33 0.38 -0.54 -8.56
C VAL A 33 -0.33 0.78 -8.78
N GLN A 34 -1.29 1.08 -7.92
CA GLN A 34 -1.93 2.39 -7.85
C GLN A 34 -1.47 3.10 -6.56
N PRO A 35 -0.86 4.28 -6.64
CA PRO A 35 -0.42 5.00 -5.45
C PRO A 35 -1.61 5.56 -4.67
N PHE A 36 -1.42 5.69 -3.36
CA PHE A 36 -2.27 6.49 -2.48
C PHE A 36 -1.58 7.80 -2.11
N THR A 37 -2.36 8.83 -1.85
CA THR A 37 -1.87 10.07 -1.23
C THR A 37 -2.25 10.10 0.24
N ALA A 38 -1.33 10.56 1.09
CA ALA A 38 -1.64 10.86 2.48
C ALA A 38 -2.63 12.05 2.53
N LYS A 39 -3.62 11.98 3.44
CA LYS A 39 -4.55 13.08 3.65
C LYS A 39 -3.82 14.25 4.32
N MET A 40 -3.72 15.40 3.64
CA MET A 40 -3.24 16.68 4.23
C MET A 40 -4.39 17.46 4.93
N GLY A 41 -5.31 16.75 5.58
CA GLY A 41 -6.45 17.34 6.29
C GLY A 41 -6.26 17.34 7.80
N ALA A 42 -7.11 18.05 8.54
CA ALA A 42 -7.11 18.00 10.00
C ALA A 42 -7.31 16.54 10.46
N SER A 43 -6.24 15.92 10.96
CA SER A 43 -6.30 14.62 11.63
C SER A 43 -7.18 14.78 12.85
N HIS A 44 -8.21 13.94 13.00
CA HIS A 44 -8.97 13.93 14.23
C HIS A 44 -8.05 13.38 15.33
N GLN A 45 -8.13 13.93 16.55
CA GLN A 45 -7.31 13.51 17.69
C GLN A 45 -7.33 11.98 17.88
N ILE A 46 -8.48 11.35 17.59
CA ILE A 46 -8.67 9.89 17.64
C ILE A 46 -7.81 9.15 16.60
N ASP A 47 -7.64 9.70 15.39
CA ASP A 47 -6.78 9.10 14.36
C ASP A 47 -5.32 9.10 14.82
N HIS A 48 -4.89 10.18 15.46
CA HIS A 48 -3.55 10.29 16.04
C HIS A 48 -3.37 9.33 17.23
N ASP A 49 -4.34 9.27 18.14
CA ASP A 49 -4.31 8.42 19.33
C ASP A 49 -4.32 6.92 18.98
N LEU A 50 -4.98 6.54 17.87
CA LEU A 50 -5.02 5.17 17.34
C LEU A 50 -3.93 4.88 16.27
N GLN A 51 -3.06 5.85 15.98
CA GLN A 51 -2.02 5.77 14.95
C GLN A 51 -2.56 5.35 13.56
N LEU A 52 -3.78 5.78 13.23
CA LEU A 52 -4.42 5.48 11.96
C LEU A 52 -3.91 6.43 10.88
N THR A 53 -3.29 5.87 9.84
CA THR A 53 -2.88 6.65 8.67
C THR A 53 -4.01 6.64 7.63
N CYS A 54 -4.71 7.78 7.50
CA CYS A 54 -5.74 7.94 6.47
C CYS A 54 -5.09 8.24 5.11
N VAL A 55 -5.43 7.45 4.12
CA VAL A 55 -4.94 7.55 2.75
C VAL A 55 -6.10 7.65 1.77
N LYS A 56 -5.87 8.34 0.66
CA LYS A 56 -6.85 8.52 -0.41
C LYS A 56 -6.35 7.91 -1.70
N ALA A 57 -7.19 7.11 -2.36
CA ALA A 57 -6.83 6.51 -3.65
C ALA A 57 -6.65 7.62 -4.69
N VAL A 58 -5.52 7.59 -5.41
CA VAL A 58 -5.29 8.47 -6.56
C VAL A 58 -6.10 7.95 -7.76
N LEU A 59 -6.43 8.80 -8.73
CA LEU A 59 -7.06 8.38 -10.00
C LEU A 59 -6.34 7.17 -10.62
N HIS A 60 -7.09 6.22 -11.17
CA HIS A 60 -6.54 5.01 -11.82
C HIS A 60 -5.52 5.31 -12.92
N SER A 61 -5.61 6.48 -13.57
CA SER A 61 -4.64 6.95 -14.57
C SER A 61 -3.24 7.20 -14.00
N ALA A 62 -3.07 7.26 -12.68
CA ALA A 62 -1.78 7.41 -12.01
C ALA A 62 -1.12 6.08 -11.64
N SER A 63 -1.68 4.95 -12.10
CA SER A 63 -1.07 3.64 -11.87
C SER A 63 0.29 3.53 -12.57
N THR A 64 1.23 2.84 -11.94
CA THR A 64 2.62 2.74 -12.40
C THR A 64 3.20 1.36 -12.14
N PHE A 65 4.40 1.10 -12.67
CA PHE A 65 5.14 -0.12 -12.42
C PHE A 65 6.28 0.15 -11.43
N ILE A 66 6.43 -0.74 -10.45
CA ILE A 66 7.58 -0.74 -9.53
C ILE A 66 8.27 -2.11 -9.53
N PRO A 67 9.57 -2.18 -9.25
CA PRO A 67 10.23 -3.46 -8.96
C PRO A 67 9.59 -4.13 -7.74
N VAL A 68 9.33 -5.43 -7.81
CA VAL A 68 8.74 -6.18 -6.66
C VAL A 68 9.64 -6.10 -5.42
N GLN A 69 10.96 -6.05 -5.62
CA GLN A 69 11.96 -5.90 -4.55
C GLN A 69 11.84 -4.57 -3.77
N SER A 70 11.09 -3.59 -4.28
CA SER A 70 10.81 -2.33 -3.56
C SER A 70 9.64 -2.45 -2.57
N ILE A 71 8.92 -3.59 -2.55
CA ILE A 71 7.82 -3.84 -1.62
C ILE A 71 8.39 -4.35 -0.29
N ILE A 72 8.20 -3.59 0.79
CA ILE A 72 8.71 -3.94 2.12
C ILE A 72 7.78 -4.96 2.81
N HIS A 73 6.49 -4.65 2.91
CA HIS A 73 5.47 -5.54 3.47
C HIS A 73 4.07 -5.15 2.98
N GLY A 74 3.10 -6.05 3.13
CA GLY A 74 1.68 -5.73 2.98
C GLY A 74 1.12 -5.08 4.25
N ALA A 75 0.06 -4.28 4.09
CA ALA A 75 -0.69 -3.70 5.20
C ALA A 75 -2.19 -3.90 4.98
N VAL A 76 -2.96 -3.92 6.07
CA VAL A 76 -4.42 -4.03 5.99
C VAL A 76 -5.02 -2.64 5.75
N LEU A 77 -5.91 -2.58 4.77
CA LEU A 77 -6.63 -1.39 4.36
C LEU A 77 -8.10 -1.51 4.77
N VAL A 78 -8.61 -0.54 5.52
CA VAL A 78 -10.02 -0.49 5.95
C VAL A 78 -10.70 0.72 5.32
N PRO A 79 -11.83 0.58 4.61
CA PRO A 79 -12.54 1.72 4.04
C PRO A 79 -13.08 2.63 5.13
N ASP A 80 -13.00 3.95 4.92
CA ASP A 80 -13.70 4.92 5.76
C ASP A 80 -15.21 4.86 5.43
N PRO A 81 -16.07 4.49 6.40
CA PRO A 81 -17.51 4.40 6.16
C PRO A 81 -18.16 5.74 5.77
N SER A 82 -17.49 6.86 6.04
CA SER A 82 -17.98 8.21 5.72
C SER A 82 -17.47 8.72 4.37
N HIS A 83 -16.42 8.11 3.80
CA HIS A 83 -15.74 8.62 2.61
C HIS A 83 -15.32 7.47 1.67
N ASN A 84 -16.05 7.31 0.57
CA ASN A 84 -15.93 6.17 -0.38
C ASN A 84 -14.58 5.99 -1.09
N LEU A 85 -13.64 6.93 -0.95
CA LEU A 85 -12.30 6.90 -1.57
C LEU A 85 -11.17 7.02 -0.55
N GLU A 86 -11.53 7.05 0.75
CA GLU A 86 -10.58 7.17 1.84
C GLU A 86 -10.53 5.86 2.62
N PHE A 87 -9.34 5.57 3.11
CA PHE A 87 -9.05 4.31 3.76
C PHE A 87 -8.09 4.55 4.92
N PHE A 88 -8.14 3.68 5.92
CA PHE A 88 -7.19 3.65 7.01
C PHE A 88 -6.21 2.50 6.81
N ILE A 89 -4.92 2.83 6.86
CA ILE A 89 -3.86 1.82 6.91
C ILE A 89 -3.71 1.36 8.36
N VAL A 90 -3.82 0.06 8.56
CA VAL A 90 -3.60 -0.61 9.84
C VAL A 90 -2.19 -1.22 9.83
N THR A 91 -1.21 -0.46 10.33
CA THR A 91 0.21 -0.86 10.38
C THR A 91 0.59 -1.65 11.65
N HIS A 92 -0.26 -1.62 12.68
CA HIS A 92 -0.01 -2.21 14.00
C HIS A 92 -0.38 -3.70 14.12
N LEU A 93 -0.66 -4.36 12.99
CA LEU A 93 -0.75 -5.81 12.96
C LEU A 93 0.68 -6.37 13.03
N ASP A 94 1.22 -6.48 14.25
CA ASP A 94 2.55 -6.99 14.57
C ASP A 94 2.83 -8.41 14.02
N GLY A 95 1.82 -9.11 13.49
CA GLY A 95 1.87 -10.51 13.07
C GLY A 95 1.31 -10.76 11.68
N GLY A 96 1.85 -10.10 10.65
CA GLY A 96 1.64 -10.45 9.24
C GLY A 96 0.20 -10.31 8.72
N MET A 97 0.07 -10.18 7.39
CA MET A 97 -1.23 -10.19 6.72
C MET A 97 -1.57 -11.64 6.33
N TYR A 98 -2.71 -12.15 6.79
CA TYR A 98 -3.19 -13.48 6.43
C TYR A 98 -4.02 -13.41 5.14
N LEU A 99 -3.66 -14.24 4.16
CA LEU A 99 -4.39 -14.36 2.90
C LEU A 99 -5.23 -15.64 2.92
N HIS A 100 -6.51 -15.53 2.56
CA HIS A 100 -7.35 -16.71 2.29
C HIS A 100 -7.12 -17.15 0.84
N THR A 101 -6.64 -18.37 0.65
CA THR A 101 -6.38 -18.94 -0.68
C THR A 101 -7.35 -20.08 -0.96
N LYS A 102 -7.79 -20.17 -2.22
CA LYS A 102 -8.44 -21.37 -2.74
C LYS A 102 -7.41 -22.11 -3.59
N VAL A 103 -7.04 -23.31 -3.18
CA VAL A 103 -6.19 -24.18 -3.99
C VAL A 103 -7.02 -24.67 -5.18
N SER A 104 -6.48 -24.47 -6.39
CA SER A 104 -7.06 -24.94 -7.64
C SER A 104 -6.52 -26.32 -8.00
#